data_AF-A0A024FL38-F1
#
_entry.id   AF-A0A024FL38-F1
#
_cell.length_a   1.000
_cell.length_b   1.000
_cell.length_c   1.000
_cell.angle_alpha   90.00
_cell.angle_beta   90.00
_cell.angle_gamma   90.00
#
_symmetry.space_group_name_H-M   'P 1'
#
loop_
_entity.id
_entity.type
_entity.pdbx_description
1 polymer ?
#
loop_
_entity_poly.entity_id
_entity_poly.type
_entity_poly.pdbx_seq_one_letter_code
_entity_poly.pdbx_strand_id
1 'polypeptide(L)'
;MKNIKLIQDAVDTWYIPLIFGLIFVFLGVYCTFFSEDTFLTLSKIIGYAVLVSSLIELYVILAHKKKKVTSQGSLMFAFIDLAIALILISRPQISFIVLSILIAMVVFVRSIYTIFRSFDLKAVGVNDWWLALLMGLIGIALSYILINNPKLAGKTVAFWIGIAFVATGVLSVFISFKLRKLRAVSDKIGSELRIKWDAINEEINEKLNN
;
A
#
# COMPACT_ATOMS: atom_id res chain seq x y z
N MET A 1 30.98 19.51 5.65
CA MET A 1 30.97 18.05 5.91
C MET A 1 29.58 17.45 6.17
N LYS A 2 28.66 18.10 6.91
CA LYS A 2 27.32 17.53 7.25
C LYS A 2 26.51 17.07 6.03
N ASN A 3 26.42 17.87 4.97
CA ASN A 3 25.68 17.52 3.74
C ASN A 3 26.33 16.35 2.98
N ILE A 4 27.65 16.22 3.01
CA ILE A 4 28.40 15.13 2.35
C ILE A 4 28.15 13.81 3.10
N LYS A 5 28.15 13.85 4.44
CA LYS A 5 27.81 12.68 5.28
C LYS A 5 26.36 12.21 5.02
N LEU A 6 25.40 13.13 4.95
CA LEU A 6 24.01 12.78 4.63
C LEU A 6 23.86 12.09 3.27
N ILE A 7 24.61 12.55 2.26
CA ILE A 7 24.62 11.93 0.92
C ILE A 7 25.31 10.57 0.96
N GLN A 8 26.41 10.40 1.71
CA GLN A 8 27.05 9.10 1.90
C GLN A 8 26.13 8.10 2.62
N ASP A 9 25.49 8.49 3.73
CA ASP A 9 24.59 7.63 4.51
C ASP A 9 23.38 7.16 3.67
N ALA A 10 22.79 8.06 2.88
CA ALA A 10 21.67 7.75 1.98
C ALA A 10 22.05 6.80 0.84
N VAL A 11 23.32 6.78 0.46
CA VAL A 11 23.84 6.01 -0.66
C VAL A 11 24.45 4.68 -0.20
N ASP A 12 24.97 4.61 1.02
CA ASP A 12 25.40 3.37 1.69
C ASP A 12 24.21 2.44 1.98
N THR A 13 23.03 3.00 2.18
CA THR A 13 21.78 2.27 2.40
C THR A 13 21.14 1.71 1.11
N TRP A 14 21.86 1.66 -0.02
CA TRP A 14 21.39 1.16 -1.32
C TRP A 14 20.81 -0.27 -1.29
N TYR A 15 21.22 -1.11 -0.34
CA TYR A 15 20.74 -2.48 -0.20
C TYR A 15 19.30 -2.57 0.34
N ILE A 16 18.86 -1.56 1.11
CA ILE A 16 17.50 -1.50 1.68
C ILE A 16 16.44 -1.53 0.56
N PRO A 17 16.45 -0.62 -0.42
CA PRO A 17 15.47 -0.66 -1.52
C PRO A 17 15.63 -1.91 -2.40
N LEU A 18 16.79 -2.58 -2.43
CA LEU A 18 16.97 -3.84 -3.15
C LEU A 18 16.17 -4.97 -2.49
N ILE A 19 16.34 -5.14 -1.18
CA ILE A 19 15.69 -6.20 -0.40
C ILE A 19 14.18 -6.01 -0.46
N PHE A 20 13.70 -4.79 -0.17
CA PHE A 20 12.28 -4.47 -0.29
C PHE A 20 11.77 -4.69 -1.71
N GLY A 21 12.52 -4.23 -2.72
CA GLY A 21 12.16 -4.41 -4.12
C GLY A 21 11.97 -5.89 -4.50
N LEU A 22 12.90 -6.75 -4.10
CA LEU A 22 12.83 -8.19 -4.36
C LEU A 22 11.63 -8.83 -3.66
N ILE A 23 11.39 -8.48 -2.39
CA ILE A 23 10.24 -8.94 -1.62
C ILE A 23 8.93 -8.51 -2.29
N PHE A 24 8.83 -7.25 -2.73
CA PHE A 24 7.63 -6.74 -3.41
C PHE A 24 7.39 -7.42 -4.76
N VAL A 25 8.43 -7.73 -5.53
CA VAL A 25 8.28 -8.51 -6.78
C VAL A 25 7.76 -9.91 -6.45
N PHE A 26 8.35 -10.60 -5.47
CA PHE A 26 7.91 -11.93 -5.06
C PHE A 26 6.45 -11.92 -4.58
N LEU A 27 6.11 -11.00 -3.68
CA LEU A 27 4.75 -10.84 -3.16
C LEU A 27 3.76 -10.47 -4.27
N GLY A 28 4.15 -9.59 -5.21
CA GLY A 28 3.31 -9.20 -6.33
C GLY A 28 2.98 -10.37 -7.26
N VAL A 29 3.99 -11.19 -7.59
CA VAL A 29 3.79 -12.42 -8.35
C VAL A 29 2.89 -13.40 -7.57
N TYR A 30 3.18 -13.63 -6.29
CA TYR A 30 2.40 -14.53 -5.44
C TYR A 30 0.92 -14.10 -5.36
N CYS A 31 0.63 -12.82 -5.13
CA CYS A 31 -0.73 -12.28 -5.07
C CYS A 31 -1.50 -12.41 -6.40
N THR A 32 -0.79 -12.36 -7.53
CA THR A 32 -1.41 -12.48 -8.86
C THR A 32 -1.89 -13.91 -9.14
N PHE A 33 -1.14 -14.91 -8.68
CA PHE A 33 -1.45 -16.33 -8.92
C PHE A 33 -2.27 -16.98 -7.80
N PHE A 34 -2.05 -16.60 -6.54
CA PHE A 34 -2.66 -17.21 -5.35
C PHE A 34 -3.64 -16.28 -4.64
N SER A 35 -4.36 -15.45 -5.40
CA SER A 35 -5.23 -14.41 -4.85
C SER A 35 -6.24 -14.95 -3.84
N GLU A 36 -6.85 -16.10 -4.12
CA GLU A 36 -7.87 -16.69 -3.24
C GLU A 36 -7.27 -17.07 -1.88
N ASP A 37 -6.11 -17.74 -1.86
CA ASP A 37 -5.44 -18.18 -0.63
C ASP A 37 -4.92 -17.01 0.22
N THR A 38 -4.43 -15.95 -0.43
CA THR A 38 -4.02 -14.72 0.26
C THR A 38 -5.18 -14.12 1.05
N PHE A 39 -6.35 -13.95 0.42
CA PHE A 39 -7.53 -13.39 1.10
C PHE A 39 -8.06 -14.29 2.21
N LEU A 40 -8.03 -15.62 2.02
CA LEU A 40 -8.43 -16.57 3.06
C LEU A 40 -7.54 -16.45 4.31
N THR A 41 -6.23 -16.36 4.10
CA THR A 41 -5.26 -16.21 5.19
C THR A 41 -5.44 -14.88 5.91
N LEU A 42 -5.59 -13.78 5.16
CA LEU A 42 -5.83 -12.45 5.71
C LEU A 42 -7.12 -12.40 6.52
N SER A 43 -8.20 -12.98 5.99
CA SER A 43 -9.50 -13.06 6.68
C SER A 43 -9.40 -13.77 8.02
N LYS A 44 -8.62 -14.85 8.12
CA LYS A 44 -8.41 -15.56 9.39
C LYS A 44 -7.61 -14.72 10.38
N ILE A 45 -6.50 -14.11 9.93
CA ILE A 45 -5.68 -13.24 10.79
C ILE A 45 -6.52 -12.11 11.35
N ILE A 46 -7.29 -11.42 10.50
CA ILE A 46 -8.21 -10.35 10.90
C ILE A 46 -9.27 -10.91 11.85
N GLY A 47 -9.87 -12.06 11.52
CA GLY A 47 -10.89 -12.70 12.36
C GLY A 47 -10.39 -12.99 13.78
N TYR A 48 -9.19 -13.55 13.93
CA TYR A 48 -8.58 -13.78 15.26
C TYR A 48 -8.25 -12.48 15.98
N ALA A 49 -7.72 -11.48 15.28
CA ALA A 49 -7.43 -10.17 15.87
C ALA A 49 -8.70 -9.51 16.42
N VAL A 50 -9.77 -9.46 15.61
CA VAL A 50 -11.06 -8.92 16.03
C VAL A 50 -11.64 -9.73 17.18
N LEU A 51 -11.57 -11.07 17.14
CA LEU A 51 -12.06 -11.93 18.23
C LEU A 51 -11.40 -11.57 19.56
N VAL A 52 -10.07 -11.44 19.58
CA VAL A 52 -9.32 -11.09 20.80
C VAL A 52 -9.69 -9.68 21.26
N SER A 53 -9.77 -8.71 20.35
CA SER A 53 -10.18 -7.33 20.66
C SER A 53 -11.59 -7.27 21.28
N SER A 54 -12.56 -7.96 20.68
CA SER A 54 -13.95 -8.00 21.17
C SER A 54 -14.06 -8.69 22.53
N LEU A 55 -13.28 -9.75 22.79
CA LEU A 55 -13.24 -10.41 24.10
C LEU A 55 -12.66 -9.50 25.19
N ILE A 56 -11.59 -8.76 24.88
CA ILE A 56 -11.00 -7.78 25.79
C ILE A 56 -12.01 -6.67 26.09
N GLU A 57 -12.68 -6.14 25.07
CA GLU A 57 -13.69 -5.09 25.22
C GLU A 57 -14.86 -5.58 26.10
N LEU A 58 -15.35 -6.79 25.86
CA LEU A 58 -16.39 -7.41 26.68
C LEU A 58 -15.95 -7.55 28.15
N TYR A 59 -14.71 -8.01 28.38
CA TYR A 59 -14.14 -8.10 29.73
C TYR A 59 -14.06 -6.73 30.40
N VAL A 60 -13.57 -5.69 29.70
CA VAL A 60 -13.46 -4.33 30.24
C VAL A 60 -14.84 -3.77 30.61
N ILE A 61 -15.86 -3.98 29.78
CA ILE A 61 -17.24 -3.55 30.06
C ILE A 61 -17.77 -4.24 31.32
N LEU A 62 -17.55 -5.55 31.47
CA LEU A 62 -17.98 -6.32 32.65
C LEU A 62 -17.23 -5.89 33.93
N ALA A 63 -15.92 -5.64 33.84
CA ALA A 63 -15.08 -5.24 34.97
C ALA A 63 -15.34 -3.80 35.44
N HIS A 64 -15.72 -2.89 34.54
CA HIS A 64 -15.88 -1.46 34.83
C HIS A 64 -17.34 -0.96 34.86
N LYS A 65 -18.34 -1.86 34.98
CA LYS A 65 -19.79 -1.55 35.00
C LYS A 65 -20.21 -0.36 35.90
N LYS A 66 -19.45 -0.03 36.95
CA LYS A 66 -19.78 1.03 37.93
C LYS A 66 -19.28 2.44 37.56
N LYS A 67 -18.38 2.59 36.59
CA LYS A 67 -17.95 3.92 36.11
C LYS A 67 -18.72 4.24 34.82
N LYS A 68 -19.40 5.40 34.78
CA LYS A 68 -20.12 5.98 33.61
C LYS A 68 -19.24 6.27 32.37
N VAL A 69 -18.12 5.57 32.21
CA VAL A 69 -17.14 5.79 31.13
C VAL A 69 -17.51 4.98 29.89
N THR A 70 -18.25 3.89 30.03
CA THR A 70 -18.66 3.05 28.89
C THR A 70 -20.05 3.41 28.40
N SER A 71 -20.12 3.97 27.19
CA SER A 71 -21.37 4.26 26.48
C SER A 71 -22.17 2.98 26.26
N GLN A 72 -23.50 3.03 26.44
CA GLN A 72 -24.39 1.87 26.25
C GLN A 72 -24.26 1.23 24.84
N GLY A 73 -23.77 1.98 23.85
CA GLY A 73 -23.50 1.46 22.51
C GLY A 73 -22.33 0.47 22.43
N SER A 74 -21.34 0.53 23.34
CA SER A 74 -20.12 -0.30 23.23
C SER A 74 -20.39 -1.79 23.42
N LEU A 75 -21.39 -2.16 24.24
CA LEU A 75 -21.76 -3.56 24.44
C LEU A 75 -22.34 -4.15 23.15
N MET A 76 -23.18 -3.40 22.45
CA MET A 76 -23.81 -3.85 21.21
C MET A 76 -22.77 -4.03 20.09
N PHE A 77 -21.82 -3.11 19.97
CA PHE A 77 -20.72 -3.23 19.03
C PHE A 77 -19.81 -4.42 19.35
N ALA A 78 -19.44 -4.65 20.61
CA ALA A 78 -18.64 -5.81 21.00
C ALA A 78 -19.28 -7.15 20.62
N PHE A 79 -20.61 -7.28 20.73
CA PHE A 79 -21.34 -8.48 20.29
C PHE A 79 -21.38 -8.63 18.76
N ILE A 80 -21.59 -7.53 18.05
CA ILE A 80 -21.58 -7.52 16.58
C ILE A 80 -20.18 -7.93 16.07
N ASP A 81 -19.13 -7.34 16.62
CA ASP A 81 -17.75 -7.63 16.23
C ASP A 81 -17.35 -9.07 16.55
N LEU A 82 -17.83 -9.61 17.68
CA LEU A 82 -17.62 -11.02 18.03
C LEU A 82 -18.34 -11.95 17.04
N ALA A 83 -19.56 -11.63 16.61
CA ALA A 83 -20.26 -12.38 15.58
C ALA A 83 -19.54 -12.31 14.22
N ILE A 84 -19.07 -11.12 13.83
CA ILE A 84 -18.28 -10.92 12.61
C ILE A 84 -16.98 -11.74 12.66
N ALA A 85 -16.27 -11.72 13.79
CA ALA A 85 -15.05 -12.48 13.98
C ALA A 85 -15.26 -13.99 13.82
N LEU A 86 -16.32 -14.53 14.43
CA LEU A 86 -16.68 -15.94 14.30
C LEU A 86 -17.02 -16.31 12.85
N ILE A 87 -17.72 -15.44 12.13
CA ILE A 87 -18.03 -15.63 10.71
C ILE A 87 -16.75 -15.62 9.87
N LEU A 88 -15.83 -14.68 10.11
CA LEU A 88 -14.56 -14.56 9.39
C LEU A 88 -13.65 -15.79 9.59
N ILE A 89 -13.60 -16.33 10.80
CA ILE A 89 -12.80 -17.52 11.13
C ILE A 89 -13.43 -18.78 10.52
N SER A 90 -14.76 -18.93 10.65
CA SER A 90 -15.47 -20.15 10.23
C SER A 90 -15.66 -20.21 8.71
N ARG A 91 -15.91 -19.07 8.07
CA ARG A 91 -16.17 -18.94 6.63
C ARG A 91 -15.37 -17.76 6.04
N PRO A 92 -14.04 -17.87 5.97
CA PRO A 92 -13.17 -16.79 5.46
C PRO A 92 -13.47 -16.41 4.00
N GLN A 93 -14.12 -17.30 3.25
CA GLN A 93 -14.57 -17.05 1.88
C GLN A 93 -15.59 -15.89 1.80
N ILE A 94 -16.34 -15.63 2.88
CA ILE A 94 -17.31 -14.54 2.93
C ILE A 94 -16.60 -13.19 2.88
N SER A 95 -15.45 -13.05 3.56
CA SER A 95 -14.66 -11.81 3.53
C SER A 95 -14.22 -11.46 2.11
N PHE A 96 -13.75 -12.47 1.36
CA PHE A 96 -13.36 -12.29 -0.04
C PHE A 96 -14.54 -11.83 -0.91
N ILE A 97 -15.73 -12.41 -0.74
CA ILE A 97 -16.93 -12.03 -1.49
C ILE A 97 -17.36 -10.61 -1.15
N VAL A 98 -17.42 -10.26 0.14
CA VAL A 98 -17.82 -8.93 0.61
C VAL A 98 -16.87 -7.86 0.05
N LEU A 99 -15.56 -8.07 0.16
CA LEU A 99 -14.58 -7.13 -0.39
C LEU A 99 -14.73 -6.98 -1.91
N SER A 100 -14.94 -8.09 -2.62
CA SER A 100 -15.13 -8.09 -4.07
C SER A 100 -16.38 -7.31 -4.49
N ILE A 101 -17.48 -7.46 -3.75
CA ILE A 101 -18.72 -6.70 -3.98
C ILE A 101 -18.51 -5.22 -3.71
N LEU A 102 -17.83 -4.86 -2.61
CA LEU A 102 -17.50 -3.46 -2.31
C LEU A 102 -16.72 -2.81 -3.45
N ILE A 103 -15.75 -3.52 -4.02
CA ILE A 103 -14.96 -2.99 -5.13
C ILE A 103 -15.80 -2.88 -6.40
N ALA A 104 -16.63 -3.87 -6.71
CA ALA A 104 -17.56 -3.79 -7.83
C ALA A 104 -18.52 -2.59 -7.69
N MET A 105 -18.98 -2.31 -6.47
CA MET A 105 -19.80 -1.15 -6.16
C MET A 105 -19.04 0.17 -6.36
N VAL A 106 -17.77 0.24 -5.96
CA VAL A 106 -16.93 1.42 -6.23
C VAL A 106 -16.79 1.66 -7.73
N VAL A 107 -16.60 0.60 -8.53
CA VAL A 107 -16.54 0.71 -10.01
C VAL A 107 -17.87 1.22 -10.56
N PHE A 108 -19.01 0.72 -10.06
CA PHE A 108 -20.34 1.19 -10.44
C PHE A 108 -20.52 2.70 -10.17
N VAL A 109 -20.21 3.14 -8.95
CA VAL A 109 -20.31 4.56 -8.55
C VAL A 109 -19.38 5.43 -9.39
N ARG A 110 -18.13 5.00 -9.64
CA ARG A 110 -17.19 5.73 -10.52
C ARG A 110 -17.66 5.81 -11.97
N SER A 111 -18.33 4.78 -12.45
CA SER A 111 -18.87 4.75 -13.81
C SER A 111 -19.99 5.76 -13.95
N ILE A 112 -20.90 5.83 -12.99
CA ILE A 112 -21.94 6.88 -12.93
C ILE A 112 -21.31 8.27 -12.88
N TYR A 113 -20.31 8.47 -12.02
CA TYR A 113 -19.60 9.75 -11.93
C TYR A 113 -18.93 10.15 -13.26
N THR A 114 -18.40 9.19 -14.01
CA THR A 114 -17.79 9.43 -15.33
C THR A 114 -18.83 9.82 -16.37
N ILE A 115 -20.05 9.26 -16.29
CA ILE A 115 -21.19 9.71 -17.11
C ILE A 115 -21.52 11.16 -16.80
N PHE A 116 -21.61 11.56 -15.53
CA PHE A 116 -21.85 12.96 -15.18
C PHE A 116 -20.74 13.88 -15.72
N ARG A 117 -19.47 13.52 -15.54
CA ARG A 117 -18.34 14.26 -16.10
C ARG A 117 -18.36 14.36 -17.63
N SER A 118 -18.93 13.39 -18.33
CA SER A 118 -19.07 13.46 -19.79
C SER A 118 -19.99 14.60 -20.22
N PHE A 119 -21.04 14.89 -19.44
CA PHE A 119 -21.91 16.04 -19.70
C PHE A 119 -21.23 17.36 -19.38
N ASP A 120 -20.41 17.41 -18.33
CA ASP A 120 -19.58 18.59 -18.04
C ASP A 120 -18.58 18.86 -19.18
N LEU A 121 -17.92 17.81 -19.70
CA LEU A 121 -17.01 17.94 -20.85
C LEU A 121 -17.73 18.45 -22.10
N LYS A 122 -18.97 17.98 -22.34
CA LYS A 122 -19.82 18.48 -23.43
C LYS A 122 -20.14 19.97 -23.23
N ALA A 123 -20.45 20.40 -22.02
CA ALA A 123 -20.78 21.78 -21.70
C ALA A 123 -19.60 22.74 -21.89
N VAL A 124 -18.37 22.27 -21.65
CA VAL A 124 -17.13 23.05 -21.85
C VAL A 124 -16.62 22.98 -23.30
N GLY A 125 -17.32 22.27 -24.20
CA GLY A 125 -17.00 22.23 -25.63
C GLY A 125 -15.89 21.26 -26.01
N VAL A 126 -15.58 20.26 -25.18
CA VAL A 126 -14.59 19.22 -25.51
C VAL A 126 -15.19 18.27 -26.55
N ASN A 127 -14.58 18.16 -27.73
CA ASN A 127 -15.10 17.36 -28.85
C ASN A 127 -15.29 15.86 -28.51
N ASP A 128 -14.41 15.29 -27.68
CA ASP A 128 -14.38 13.86 -27.35
C ASP A 128 -15.22 13.48 -26.12
N TRP A 129 -16.18 14.32 -25.73
CA TRP A 129 -17.06 14.06 -24.57
C TRP A 129 -17.80 12.72 -24.63
N TRP A 130 -18.13 12.26 -25.84
CA TRP A 130 -18.85 11.00 -26.07
C TRP A 130 -18.02 9.76 -25.68
N LEU A 131 -16.69 9.83 -25.74
CA LEU A 131 -15.81 8.74 -25.28
C LEU A 131 -15.96 8.52 -23.77
N ALA A 132 -16.03 9.60 -23.00
CA ALA A 132 -16.25 9.52 -21.55
C ALA A 132 -17.62 8.93 -21.22
N LEU A 133 -18.66 9.28 -21.99
CA LEU A 133 -20.00 8.72 -21.84
C LEU A 133 -20.01 7.21 -22.14
N LEU A 134 -19.39 6.79 -23.25
CA LEU A 134 -19.26 5.40 -23.63
C LEU A 134 -18.51 4.58 -22.56
N MET A 135 -17.40 5.11 -22.05
CA MET A 135 -16.61 4.48 -20.98
C MET A 135 -17.43 4.32 -19.70
N GLY A 136 -18.23 5.32 -19.33
CA GLY A 136 -19.13 5.24 -18.19
C GLY A 136 -20.20 4.15 -18.37
N LEU A 137 -20.81 4.03 -19.55
CA LEU A 137 -21.79 2.97 -19.83
C LEU A 137 -21.17 1.57 -19.81
N ILE A 138 -19.99 1.40 -20.41
CA ILE A 138 -19.24 0.14 -20.36
C ILE A 138 -18.88 -0.21 -18.92
N GLY A 139 -18.47 0.79 -18.11
CA GLY A 139 -18.17 0.60 -16.70
C GLY A 139 -19.37 0.16 -15.87
N ILE A 140 -20.58 0.68 -16.15
CA ILE A 140 -21.82 0.19 -15.54
C ILE A 140 -22.08 -1.27 -15.91
N ALA A 141 -22.00 -1.63 -17.19
CA ALA A 141 -22.21 -3.00 -17.63
C ALA A 141 -21.18 -3.95 -16.97
N LEU A 142 -19.92 -3.54 -16.92
CA LEU A 142 -18.84 -4.31 -16.30
C LEU A 142 -19.08 -4.49 -14.80
N SER A 143 -19.41 -3.43 -14.07
CA SER A 143 -19.69 -3.52 -12.63
C SER A 143 -20.88 -4.43 -12.31
N TYR A 144 -21.92 -4.43 -13.14
CA TYR A 144 -23.02 -5.39 -13.01
C TYR A 144 -22.55 -6.86 -13.14
N ILE A 145 -21.68 -7.15 -14.12
CA ILE A 145 -21.07 -8.47 -14.27
C ILE A 145 -20.23 -8.85 -13.05
N LEU A 146 -19.47 -7.90 -12.48
CA LEU A 146 -18.64 -8.11 -11.29
C LEU A 146 -19.47 -8.36 -10.02
N ILE A 147 -20.60 -7.67 -9.84
CA ILE A 147 -21.51 -7.89 -8.71
C ILE A 147 -22.11 -9.30 -8.78
N ASN A 148 -22.51 -9.74 -9.97
CA ASN A 148 -23.05 -11.09 -10.18
C ASN A 148 -22.00 -12.19 -10.06
N ASN A 149 -20.72 -11.86 -10.28
CA ASN A 149 -19.59 -12.79 -10.16
C ASN A 149 -18.50 -12.25 -9.23
N PRO A 150 -18.72 -12.25 -7.89
CA PRO A 150 -17.77 -11.67 -6.93
C PRO A 150 -16.37 -12.29 -7.02
N LYS A 151 -16.27 -13.59 -7.36
CA LYS A 151 -14.96 -14.24 -7.55
C LYS A 151 -14.15 -13.60 -8.66
N LEU A 152 -14.80 -13.22 -9.76
CA LEU A 152 -14.15 -12.55 -10.89
C LEU A 152 -13.70 -11.15 -10.47
N ALA A 153 -14.54 -10.42 -9.73
CA ALA A 153 -14.21 -9.10 -9.20
C ALA A 153 -12.96 -9.16 -8.30
N GLY A 154 -12.92 -10.11 -7.35
CA GLY A 154 -11.79 -10.31 -6.46
C GLY A 154 -10.49 -10.67 -7.19
N LYS A 155 -10.55 -11.58 -8.18
CA LYS A 155 -9.38 -11.94 -9.01
C LYS A 155 -8.86 -10.77 -9.83
N THR A 156 -9.76 -10.00 -10.44
CA THR A 156 -9.40 -8.83 -11.23
C THR A 156 -8.65 -7.82 -10.38
N VAL A 157 -9.11 -7.59 -9.15
CA VAL A 157 -8.46 -6.65 -8.24
C VAL A 157 -7.13 -7.18 -7.74
N ALA A 158 -7.06 -8.45 -7.35
CA ALA A 158 -5.82 -9.08 -6.94
C ALA A 158 -4.77 -9.03 -8.05
N PHE A 159 -5.18 -9.20 -9.31
CA PHE A 159 -4.32 -9.06 -10.48
C PHE A 159 -3.76 -7.63 -10.60
N TRP A 160 -4.60 -6.60 -10.51
CA TRP A 160 -4.13 -5.20 -10.56
C TRP A 160 -3.23 -4.82 -9.38
N ILE A 161 -3.54 -5.30 -8.17
CA ILE A 161 -2.72 -5.10 -6.98
C ILE A 161 -1.37 -5.82 -7.14
N GLY A 162 -1.39 -7.06 -7.64
CA GLY A 162 -0.18 -7.84 -7.92
C GLY A 162 0.73 -7.14 -8.92
N ILE A 163 0.17 -6.62 -10.03
CA ILE A 163 0.91 -5.80 -10.99
C ILE A 163 1.48 -4.54 -10.33
N ALA A 164 0.71 -3.84 -9.50
CA ALA A 164 1.19 -2.65 -8.80
C ALA A 164 2.36 -2.96 -7.86
N PHE A 165 2.31 -4.09 -7.15
CA PHE A 165 3.42 -4.56 -6.32
C PHE A 165 4.65 -4.94 -7.15
N VAL A 166 4.47 -5.66 -8.26
CA VAL A 166 5.58 -5.98 -9.18
C VAL A 166 6.21 -4.69 -9.72
N ALA A 167 5.40 -3.74 -10.19
CA ALA A 167 5.90 -2.47 -10.72
C ALA A 167 6.67 -1.67 -9.65
N THR A 168 6.13 -1.62 -8.42
CA THR A 168 6.79 -0.96 -7.28
C THR A 168 8.11 -1.66 -6.94
N GLY A 169 8.11 -2.99 -6.89
CA GLY A 169 9.30 -3.78 -6.60
C GLY A 169 10.40 -3.61 -7.64
N VAL A 170 10.04 -3.64 -8.94
CA VAL A 170 10.96 -3.38 -10.04
C VAL A 170 11.53 -1.97 -9.95
N LEU A 171 10.71 -0.96 -9.64
CA LEU A 171 11.18 0.42 -9.45
C LEU A 171 12.15 0.53 -8.27
N SER A 172 11.88 -0.12 -7.15
CA SER A 172 12.77 -0.16 -5.99
C SER A 172 14.11 -0.82 -6.30
N VAL A 173 14.10 -1.93 -7.05
CA VAL A 173 15.32 -2.59 -7.56
C VAL A 173 16.11 -1.64 -8.47
N PHE A 174 15.43 -0.94 -9.38
CA PHE A 174 16.06 0.04 -10.26
C PHE A 174 16.71 1.20 -9.48
N ILE A 175 16.02 1.73 -8.47
CA ILE A 175 16.55 2.78 -7.58
C ILE A 175 17.78 2.27 -6.82
N SER A 176 17.75 1.03 -6.32
CA SER A 176 18.90 0.44 -5.64
C SER A 176 20.13 0.39 -6.53
N PHE A 177 20.00 -0.02 -7.80
CA PHE A 177 21.12 -0.02 -8.73
C PHE A 177 21.65 1.39 -9.02
N LYS A 178 20.77 2.39 -9.09
CA LYS A 178 21.21 3.80 -9.19
C LYS A 178 21.97 4.26 -7.96
N LEU A 179 21.48 3.97 -6.75
CA LEU A 179 22.17 4.31 -5.51
C LEU A 179 23.54 3.63 -5.42
N ARG A 180 23.64 2.35 -5.80
CA ARG A 180 24.92 1.63 -5.85
C ARG A 180 25.93 2.31 -6.80
N LYS A 181 25.49 2.81 -7.96
CA LYS A 181 26.36 3.57 -8.87
C LYS A 181 26.77 4.92 -8.27
N LEU A 182 25.85 5.61 -7.60
CA LEU A 182 26.14 6.89 -6.92
C LEU A 182 27.12 6.70 -5.76
N ARG A 183 27.13 5.53 -5.10
CA ARG A 183 28.08 5.19 -4.04
C ARG A 183 29.52 5.23 -4.52
N ALA A 184 29.77 4.58 -5.65
CA ALA A 184 31.10 4.55 -6.25
C ALA A 184 31.62 5.97 -6.58
N VAL A 185 30.73 6.87 -7.00
CA VAL A 185 31.08 8.27 -7.30
C VAL A 185 31.32 9.06 -6.00
N SER A 186 30.45 8.89 -5.00
CA SER A 186 30.55 9.57 -3.70
C SER A 186 31.83 9.19 -2.94
N ASP A 187 32.18 7.89 -2.93
CA ASP A 187 33.41 7.39 -2.29
C ASP A 187 34.67 8.02 -2.91
N LYS A 188 34.69 8.16 -4.24
CA LYS A 188 35.79 8.82 -4.95
C LYS A 188 35.91 10.29 -4.56
N ILE A 189 34.81 11.04 -4.58
CA ILE A 189 34.79 12.46 -4.19
C ILE A 189 35.23 12.65 -2.74
N GLY A 190 34.77 11.78 -1.83
CA GLY A 190 35.19 11.80 -0.43
C GLY A 190 36.70 11.59 -0.26
N SER A 191 37.28 10.66 -1.02
CA SER A 191 38.73 10.41 -0.99
C SER A 191 39.55 11.59 -1.54
N GLU A 192 39.13 12.19 -2.67
CA GLU A 192 39.81 13.36 -3.26
C GLU A 192 39.77 14.58 -2.34
N LEU A 193 38.62 14.86 -1.72
CA LEU A 193 38.48 15.97 -0.77
C LEU A 193 39.32 15.77 0.50
N ARG A 194 39.44 14.53 0.98
CA ARG A 194 40.25 14.20 2.15
C ARG A 194 41.74 14.42 1.87
N ILE A 195 42.22 13.98 0.70
CA ILE A 195 43.60 14.23 0.25
C ILE A 195 43.89 15.74 0.15
N LYS A 196 42.98 16.53 -0.44
CA LYS A 196 43.15 17.99 -0.53
C LYS A 196 43.16 18.67 0.84
N TRP A 197 42.33 18.21 1.77
CA TRP A 197 42.29 18.74 3.13
C TRP A 197 43.59 18.47 3.89
N ASP A 198 44.11 17.24 3.80
CA ASP A 198 45.35 16.86 4.46
C ASP A 198 46.55 17.65 3.92
N ALA A 199 46.62 17.85 2.59
CA ALA A 199 47.66 18.68 1.96
C ALA A 199 47.62 20.15 2.39
N ILE A 200 46.42 20.75 2.50
CA ILE A 200 46.27 22.13 2.98
C ILE A 200 46.68 22.24 4.45
N ASN A 201 46.31 21.27 5.29
CA ASN A 201 46.70 21.27 6.70
C ASN A 201 48.21 21.13 6.90
N GLU A 202 48.87 20.34 6.06
CA GLU A 202 50.33 20.19 6.08
C GLU A 202 51.02 21.51 5.70
N GLU A 203 50.55 22.18 4.63
CA GLU A 203 51.06 23.50 4.21
C GLU A 203 50.85 24.57 5.30
N ILE A 204 49.71 24.55 5.99
CA ILE A 204 49.43 25.46 7.12
C ILE A 204 50.41 25.19 8.27
N ASN A 205 50.66 23.92 8.62
CA ASN A 205 51.57 23.57 9.70
C ASN A 205 53.04 23.92 9.37
N GLU A 206 53.49 23.74 8.13
CA GLU A 206 54.81 24.20 7.69
C GLU A 206 54.97 25.71 7.79
N LYS A 207 53.93 26.48 7.43
CA LYS A 207 53.94 27.95 7.55
C LYS A 207 53.81 28.47 8.98
N LEU A 208 53.25 27.68 9.90
CA LEU A 208 53.14 28.05 11.32
C LEU A 208 54.41 27.71 12.12
N ASN A 209 55.20 26.74 11.66
CA ASN A 209 56.44 26.30 12.32
C ASN A 209 57.72 26.94 11.73
N ASN A 210 57.59 27.77 10.70
CA ASN A 210 58.63 28.68 10.17
C ASN A 210 58.33 30.12 10.57
#